data_AF-I7BJY3-F1
#
_entry.id   AF-I7BJY3-F1
#
_cell.length_a   1.000
_cell.length_b   1.000
_cell.length_c   1.000
_cell.angle_alpha   90.00
_cell.angle_beta   90.00
_cell.angle_gamma   90.00
#
_symmetry.space_group_name_H-M   'P 1'
#
loop_
_entity.id
_entity.type
_entity.pdbx_description
1 polymer ?
#
loop_
_entity_poly.entity_id
_entity_poly.type
_entity_poly.pdbx_seq_one_letter_code
_entity_poly.pdbx_strand_id
1 'polypeptide(L)'
;MSTTEPDAELDGDGETDDRSDGGDEWERDGGLAELPPSAKLVYKVLEYEAPLTQEGIAAESRLCSRTVRYALGKLEEQDLITSRACLEDARQSKYRLAA
;
A
#
# COMPACT_ATOMS: atom_id res chain seq x y z
N MET A 1 -16.20 -63.52 17.52
CA MET A 1 -15.54 -63.33 18.82
C MET A 1 -15.35 -61.83 19.00
N SER A 2 -15.93 -61.26 20.06
CA SER A 2 -15.83 -59.83 20.41
C SER A 2 -15.09 -59.69 21.74
N THR A 3 -14.19 -58.71 21.82
CA THR A 3 -13.61 -58.08 23.03
C THR A 3 -13.30 -56.65 22.56
N THR A 4 -13.92 -55.54 23.01
CA THR A 4 -13.90 -54.87 24.33
C THR A 4 -12.45 -54.65 24.78
N GLU A 5 -11.89 -53.46 25.01
CA GLU A 5 -12.26 -52.02 25.20
C GLU A 5 -10.98 -51.17 24.81
N PRO A 6 -10.79 -49.85 25.05
CA PRO A 6 -11.65 -48.83 25.64
C PRO A 6 -11.69 -47.45 24.95
N ASP A 7 -12.68 -46.71 25.42
CA ASP A 7 -12.80 -45.27 25.62
C ASP A 7 -11.48 -44.58 26.04
N ALA A 8 -11.15 -43.47 25.36
CA ALA A 8 -10.28 -42.43 25.89
C ALA A 8 -10.67 -41.11 25.21
N GLU A 9 -11.53 -40.37 25.91
CA GLU A 9 -11.76 -38.96 25.67
C GLU A 9 -10.43 -38.21 25.83
N LEU A 10 -10.10 -37.40 24.83
CA LEU A 10 -9.15 -36.30 25.00
C LEU A 10 -9.87 -35.04 24.54
N ASP A 11 -10.50 -34.39 25.51
CA ASP A 11 -10.78 -32.97 25.51
C ASP A 11 -9.50 -32.22 25.11
N GLY A 12 -9.59 -31.55 23.97
CA GLY A 12 -8.53 -30.72 23.39
C GLY A 12 -9.13 -29.42 22.91
N ASP A 13 -9.74 -28.67 23.82
CA ASP A 13 -10.15 -27.29 23.58
C ASP A 13 -8.90 -26.41 23.61
N GLY A 14 -8.38 -26.08 22.44
CA GLY A 14 -7.26 -25.14 22.38
C GLY A 14 -6.46 -25.22 21.11
N GLU A 15 -7.01 -24.68 20.02
CA GLU A 15 -6.26 -23.68 19.25
C GLU A 15 -7.28 -22.92 18.40
N THR A 16 -7.75 -21.77 18.90
CA THR A 16 -8.13 -20.71 17.97
C THR A 16 -6.83 -20.29 17.33
N ASP A 17 -6.51 -20.88 16.18
CA ASP A 17 -5.54 -20.33 15.25
C ASP A 17 -6.15 -19.03 14.72
N ASP A 18 -6.13 -17.99 15.57
CA ASP A 18 -6.13 -16.59 15.17
C ASP A 18 -4.77 -16.33 14.51
N ARG A 19 -4.52 -17.05 13.41
CA ARG A 19 -3.74 -16.44 12.34
C ARG A 19 -4.69 -15.37 11.85
N SER A 20 -4.54 -14.19 12.42
CA SER A 20 -4.77 -12.94 11.71
C SER A 20 -4.13 -13.13 10.33
N ASP A 21 -4.95 -13.62 9.40
CA ASP A 21 -4.67 -13.64 7.99
C ASP A 21 -4.55 -12.15 7.67
N GLY A 22 -3.31 -11.67 7.75
CA GLY A 22 -2.90 -10.36 7.27
C GLY A 22 -3.00 -10.38 5.75
N GLY A 23 -4.21 -10.68 5.26
CA GLY A 23 -4.59 -10.63 3.87
C GLY A 23 -4.25 -9.23 3.41
N ASP A 24 -3.23 -9.19 2.57
CA ASP A 24 -2.71 -8.05 1.85
C ASP A 24 -3.52 -6.77 2.08
N GLU A 25 -2.99 -5.89 2.93
CA GLU A 25 -3.47 -4.52 3.14
C GLU A 25 -3.52 -3.69 1.83
N TRP A 26 -3.14 -4.31 0.71
CA TRP A 26 -2.99 -3.82 -0.64
C TRP A 26 -4.28 -4.02 -1.45
N GLU A 27 -5.28 -4.77 -0.93
CA GLU A 27 -6.62 -4.89 -1.52
C GLU A 27 -7.50 -3.63 -1.29
N ARG A 28 -7.15 -2.78 -0.31
CA ARG A 28 -7.91 -1.53 -0.07
C ARG A 28 -7.82 -0.54 -1.22
N ASP A 29 -6.78 -0.62 -2.03
CA ASP A 29 -6.55 0.19 -3.21
C ASP A 29 -6.67 -0.70 -4.46
N GLY A 30 -7.89 -1.08 -4.83
CA GLY A 30 -8.16 -1.92 -6.01
C GLY A 30 -7.53 -1.40 -7.32
N GLY A 31 -7.12 -0.12 -7.39
CA GLY A 31 -6.39 0.46 -8.52
C GLY A 31 -4.86 0.30 -8.47
N LEU A 32 -4.25 0.04 -7.31
CA LEU A 32 -2.79 -0.10 -7.17
C LEU A 32 -2.25 -1.40 -7.75
N ALA A 33 -3.04 -2.47 -7.71
CA ALA A 33 -2.61 -3.78 -8.21
C ALA A 33 -2.19 -3.73 -9.69
N GLU A 34 -2.97 -3.02 -10.52
CA GLU A 34 -2.77 -2.90 -11.97
C GLU A 34 -1.71 -1.86 -12.38
N LEU A 35 -1.22 -1.07 -11.42
CA LEU A 35 -0.25 -0.01 -11.69
C LEU A 35 1.18 -0.54 -11.89
N PRO A 36 2.02 0.17 -12.66
CA PRO A 36 3.42 -0.20 -12.84
C PRO A 36 4.18 -0.13 -11.51
N PRO A 37 5.28 -0.90 -11.36
CA PRO A 37 6.02 -0.97 -10.10
C PRO A 37 6.58 0.39 -9.64
N SER A 38 6.93 1.27 -10.59
CA SER A 38 7.36 2.64 -10.28
C SER A 38 6.23 3.48 -9.64
N ALA A 39 4.98 3.32 -10.09
CA ALA A 39 3.84 4.03 -9.52
C ALA A 39 3.52 3.53 -8.12
N LYS A 40 3.52 2.21 -7.92
CA LYS A 40 3.37 1.60 -6.59
C LYS A 40 4.41 2.10 -5.59
N LEU A 41 5.67 2.18 -6.01
CA LEU A 41 6.74 2.69 -5.14
C LEU A 41 6.54 4.18 -4.80
N VAL A 42 6.16 5.01 -5.78
CA VAL A 42 5.87 6.44 -5.53
C VAL A 42 4.68 6.62 -4.60
N TYR A 43 3.62 5.81 -4.76
CA TYR A 43 2.48 5.81 -3.84
C TYR A 43 2.94 5.51 -2.42
N LYS A 44 3.77 4.48 -2.25
CA LYS A 44 4.28 4.07 -0.94
C LYS A 44 5.16 5.15 -0.29
N VAL A 45 6.00 5.83 -1.07
CA VAL A 45 6.77 6.99 -0.61
C VAL A 45 5.84 8.12 -0.14
N LEU A 46 4.78 8.42 -0.89
CA LEU A 46 3.79 9.43 -0.49
C LEU A 46 3.01 9.00 0.76
N GLU A 47 2.72 7.73 0.95
CA GLU A 47 2.07 7.22 2.15
C GLU A 47 2.90 7.52 3.42
N TYR A 48 4.22 7.37 3.35
CA TYR A 48 5.10 7.59 4.49
C TYR A 48 5.50 9.05 4.69
N GLU A 49 5.69 9.81 3.62
CA GLU A 49 6.36 11.12 3.69
C GLU A 49 5.54 12.29 3.14
N ALA A 50 4.34 12.07 2.60
CA ALA A 50 3.52 13.17 2.09
C ALA A 50 3.22 14.22 3.18
N PRO A 51 3.12 15.51 2.78
CA PRO A 51 3.13 16.02 1.42
C PRO A 51 4.55 16.30 0.88
N LEU A 52 4.87 15.73 -0.30
CA LEU A 52 6.16 15.91 -0.96
C LEU A 52 6.03 16.65 -2.30
N THR A 53 7.06 17.39 -2.68
CA THR A 53 7.19 17.94 -4.04
C THR A 53 7.66 16.88 -5.02
N GLN A 54 7.52 17.13 -6.32
CA GLN A 54 8.03 16.22 -7.35
C GLN A 54 9.54 15.92 -7.22
N GLU A 55 10.33 16.91 -6.79
CA GLU A 55 11.75 16.74 -6.52
C GLU A 55 12.01 15.93 -5.25
N GLY A 56 11.23 16.17 -4.18
CA GLY A 56 11.32 15.38 -2.95
C GLY A 56 11.00 13.90 -3.19
N ILE A 57 9.95 13.62 -3.96
CA ILE A 57 9.60 12.25 -4.36
C ILE A 57 10.73 11.61 -5.15
N ALA A 58 11.39 12.34 -6.06
CA ALA A 58 12.53 11.83 -6.81
C ALA A 58 13.73 11.50 -5.92
N ALA A 59 14.01 12.35 -4.93
CA ALA A 59 15.08 12.13 -3.97
C ALA A 59 14.82 10.86 -3.13
N GLU A 60 13.62 10.72 -2.60
CA GLU A 60 13.28 9.62 -1.69
C GLU A 60 13.11 8.29 -2.43
N SER A 61 12.38 8.29 -3.55
CA SER A 61 12.19 7.09 -4.38
C SER A 61 13.46 6.63 -5.10
N ARG A 62 14.50 7.49 -5.16
CA ARG A 62 15.72 7.32 -5.98
C ARG A 62 15.42 7.09 -7.46
N LEU A 63 14.25 7.52 -7.93
CA LEU A 63 13.87 7.47 -9.34
C LEU A 63 14.28 8.76 -10.05
N CYS A 64 14.50 8.68 -11.37
CA CYS A 64 14.72 9.88 -12.15
C CYS A 64 13.41 10.69 -12.26
N SER A 65 13.54 12.02 -12.43
CA SER A 65 12.38 12.93 -12.49
C SER A 65 11.39 12.62 -13.61
N ARG A 66 11.82 11.92 -14.66
CA ARG A 66 10.93 11.49 -15.75
C ARG A 66 10.05 10.32 -15.33
N THR A 67 10.62 9.35 -14.61
CA THR A 67 9.86 8.21 -14.06
C THR A 67 8.91 8.67 -12.97
N VAL A 68 9.32 9.61 -12.12
CA VAL A 68 8.42 10.21 -11.11
C VAL A 68 7.25 10.92 -11.77
N ARG A 69 7.49 11.73 -12.81
CA ARG A 69 6.41 12.36 -13.60
C ARG A 69 5.43 11.34 -14.18
N TYR A 70 5.96 10.27 -14.76
CA TYR A 70 5.14 9.19 -15.31
C TYR A 70 4.32 8.50 -14.22
N ALA A 71 4.94 8.16 -13.09
CA ALA A 71 4.28 7.52 -11.95
C ALA A 71 3.17 8.39 -11.36
N LEU A 72 3.44 9.68 -11.12
CA LEU A 72 2.45 10.63 -10.61
C LEU A 72 1.27 10.76 -11.58
N GLY A 73 1.52 10.84 -12.89
CA GLY A 73 0.43 10.86 -13.88
C GLY A 73 -0.42 9.59 -13.81
N LYS A 74 0.18 8.42 -13.64
CA LYS A 74 -0.57 7.16 -13.49
C LYS A 74 -1.38 7.07 -12.19
N LEU A 75 -0.88 7.67 -11.12
CA LEU A 75 -1.60 7.74 -9.85
C LEU A 75 -2.74 8.77 -9.91
N GLU A 76 -2.55 9.92 -10.58
CA GLU A 76 -3.61 10.91 -10.81
C GLU A 76 -4.71 10.36 -11.74
N GLU A 77 -4.37 9.59 -12.77
CA GLU A 77 -5.34 8.92 -13.67
C GLU A 77 -6.29 7.97 -12.93
N GLN A 78 -5.86 7.42 -11.79
CA GLN A 78 -6.62 6.49 -10.95
C GLN A 78 -7.23 7.19 -9.71
N ASP A 79 -7.16 8.53 -9.65
CA ASP A 79 -7.63 9.35 -8.52
C ASP A 79 -7.02 8.95 -7.15
N LEU A 80 -5.85 8.32 -7.15
CA LEU A 80 -5.18 7.85 -5.93
C LEU A 80 -4.39 8.96 -5.22
N ILE A 81 -4.06 10.03 -5.94
CA ILE A 81 -3.31 11.17 -5.41
C ILE A 81 -3.94 12.50 -5.81
N THR A 82 -3.69 13.52 -5.02
CA THR A 82 -4.06 14.90 -5.30
C THR A 82 -2.83 15.80 -5.31
N SER A 83 -2.81 16.77 -6.23
CA SER A 83 -1.79 17.80 -6.30
C SER A 83 -2.36 19.16 -5.86
N ARG A 84 -1.58 19.90 -5.06
CA ARG A 84 -1.90 21.27 -4.65
C ARG A 84 -0.70 22.17 -4.86
N ALA A 85 -0.93 23.40 -5.29
CA ALA A 85 0.12 24.40 -5.39
C ALA A 85 0.77 24.65 -4.02
N CYS A 86 2.09 24.74 -3.99
CA CYS A 86 2.81 25.08 -2.78
C CYS A 86 2.55 26.54 -2.40
N LEU A 87 2.26 26.81 -1.12
CA LEU A 87 2.04 28.17 -0.62
C LEU A 87 3.30 29.06 -0.76
N GLU A 88 4.48 28.45 -0.67
CA GLU A 88 5.77 29.16 -0.74
C GLU A 88 6.13 29.54 -2.19
N ASP A 89 5.81 28.66 -3.15
CA ASP A 89 6.00 28.90 -4.58
C ASP A 89 4.88 28.21 -5.37
N ALA A 90 3.96 28.98 -5.94
CA ALA A 90 2.80 28.47 -6.67
C ALA A 90 3.17 27.71 -7.97
N ARG A 91 4.41 27.81 -8.45
CA ARG A 91 4.90 27.03 -9.61
C ARG A 91 5.21 25.59 -9.22
N GLN A 92 5.42 25.34 -7.93
CA GLN A 92 5.65 23.99 -7.40
C GLN A 92 4.34 23.38 -6.95
N SER A 93 4.20 22.07 -7.18
CA SER A 93 3.08 21.27 -6.68
C SER A 93 3.56 20.32 -5.59
N LYS A 94 2.78 20.22 -4.51
CA LYS A 94 2.92 19.21 -3.47
C LYS A 94 1.86 18.13 -3.70
N TYR A 95 2.28 16.88 -3.62
CA TYR A 95 1.44 15.71 -3.85
C TYR A 95 1.14 15.02 -2.51
N ARG A 96 -0.07 14.47 -2.40
CA ARG A 96 -0.53 13.68 -1.25
C ARG A 96 -1.50 12.61 -1.75
N LEU A 97 -1.69 11.54 -0.98
CA LEU A 97 -2.77 10.58 -1.21
C LEU A 97 -4.15 11.28 -1.20
N ALA A 98 -5.03 10.81 -2.07
CA ALA A 98 -6.44 11.18 -2.02
C ALA A 98 -7.06 10.60 -0.72
N ALA A 99 -7.92 11.38 -0.07
CA ALA A 99 -8.56 11.02 1.20
C ALA A 99 -9.98 10.52 0.97
#